data_AF-A0A8S9MAN1-F1
#
_entry.id   AF-A0A8S9MAN1-F1
#
_cell.length_a   1.000
_cell.length_b   1.000
_cell.length_c   1.000
_cell.angle_alpha   90.00
_cell.angle_beta   90.00
_cell.angle_gamma   90.00
#
_symmetry.space_group_name_H-M   'P 1'
#
loop_
_entity.id
_entity.type
_entity.pdbx_description
1 polymer ?
#
loop_
_entity_poly.entity_id
_entity_poly.type
_entity_poly.pdbx_seq_one_letter_code
_entity_poly.pdbx_strand_id
1 'polypeptide(L)'
;MLQSRLGIDISSINSAGRIIAQLIVMGSGILGRAFFQAYRQALANASKTGVAQEAMQNAVRKAGKSITEQEARQILGVTEQTSWEEIVQKYDKLFENNAKAGSFYLQSKVHRAKECLEEVYRSKSTPS
;
A
#
# COMPACT_ATOMS: atom_id res chain seq x y z
N MET A 1 56.25 -50.76 16.01
CA MET A 1 55.05 -50.27 16.72
C MET A 1 54.92 -48.78 16.40
N LEU A 2 54.14 -48.39 15.40
CA LEU A 2 52.68 -48.17 15.32
C LEU A 2 52.35 -46.67 15.43
N GLN A 3 51.99 -46.12 14.26
CA GLN A 3 51.34 -44.85 13.89
C GLN A 3 50.95 -43.81 14.97
N SER A 4 51.25 -42.54 14.67
CA SER A 4 50.46 -41.39 15.14
C SER A 4 50.17 -40.44 13.97
N ARG A 5 48.94 -40.55 13.48
CA ARG A 5 48.30 -39.77 12.41
C ARG A 5 47.96 -38.34 12.87
N LEU A 6 48.04 -37.41 11.91
CA LEU A 6 47.15 -36.26 11.65
C LEU A 6 46.24 -35.81 12.80
N GLY A 7 46.51 -34.61 13.34
CA GLY A 7 45.56 -33.85 14.15
C GLY A 7 45.65 -32.38 13.78
N ILE A 8 44.81 -31.94 12.84
CA ILE A 8 44.55 -30.53 12.58
C ILE A 8 43.97 -29.92 13.87
N ASP A 9 44.58 -28.84 14.36
CA ASP A 9 44.13 -28.09 15.53
C ASP A 9 42.72 -27.50 15.34
N ILE A 10 41.71 -28.27 15.72
CA ILE A 10 40.28 -27.90 15.79
C ILE A 10 39.98 -26.84 16.88
N SER A 11 40.97 -26.53 17.73
CA SER A 11 40.80 -25.64 18.88
C SER A 11 40.77 -24.14 18.54
N SER A 12 41.34 -23.71 17.41
CA SER A 12 41.40 -22.28 17.04
C SER A 12 40.09 -21.75 16.40
N ILE A 13 39.28 -22.63 15.80
CA ILE A 13 37.98 -22.29 15.18
C ILE A 13 36.88 -22.07 16.24
N ASN A 14 37.11 -22.52 17.48
CA ASN A 14 36.08 -22.62 18.52
C ASN A 14 35.81 -21.29 19.28
N SER A 15 36.70 -20.31 19.23
CA SER A 15 36.56 -19.07 20.02
C SER A 15 35.70 -18.00 19.33
N ALA A 16 35.94 -17.75 18.04
CA ALA A 16 35.19 -16.76 17.27
C ALA A 16 33.72 -17.20 17.06
N GLY A 17 33.49 -18.47 16.73
CA GLY A 17 32.14 -19.01 16.54
C GLY A 17 31.29 -18.97 17.82
N ARG A 18 31.89 -19.19 18.99
CA ARG A 18 31.20 -19.10 20.28
C ARG A 18 30.78 -17.68 20.62
N ILE A 19 31.61 -16.68 20.33
CA ILE A 19 31.28 -15.26 20.56
C ILE A 19 30.12 -14.84 19.65
N ILE A 20 30.17 -15.18 18.36
CA ILE A 20 29.09 -14.89 17.41
C ILE A 20 27.78 -15.60 17.81
N ALA A 21 27.86 -16.86 18.24
CA ALA A 21 26.68 -17.60 18.71
C ALA A 21 26.05 -16.95 19.96
N GLN A 22 26.85 -16.48 20.91
CA GLN A 22 26.34 -15.78 22.11
C GLN A 22 25.67 -14.45 21.75
N LEU A 23 26.24 -13.67 20.82
CA LEU A 23 25.65 -12.42 20.35
C LEU A 23 24.30 -12.64 19.65
N ILE A 24 24.20 -13.67 18.80
CA ILE A 24 22.94 -14.03 18.14
C ILE A 24 21.89 -14.49 19.15
N VAL A 25 22.26 -15.35 20.10
CA VAL A 25 21.33 -15.84 21.14
C VAL A 25 20.85 -14.70 22.05
N MET A 26 21.74 -13.80 22.45
CA MET A 26 21.38 -12.65 23.28
C MET A 26 20.55 -11.61 22.53
N GLY A 27 20.88 -11.33 21.26
CA GLY A 27 20.16 -10.35 20.44
C GLY A 27 18.79 -10.82 19.94
N SER A 28 18.65 -12.12 19.66
CA SER A 28 17.40 -12.68 19.11
C SER A 28 16.25 -12.70 20.11
N GLY A 29 16.53 -12.86 21.41
CA GLY A 29 15.49 -12.95 22.45
C GLY A 29 14.66 -11.67 22.63
N ILE A 30 15.26 -10.49 22.46
CA ILE A 30 14.57 -9.20 22.63
C ILE A 30 13.66 -8.91 21.43
N LEU A 31 14.19 -9.10 20.22
CA LEU A 31 13.43 -8.90 18.98
C LEU A 31 12.27 -9.90 18.88
N GLY A 32 12.50 -11.19 19.15
CA GLY A 32 11.46 -12.21 19.07
C GLY A 32 10.28 -11.96 20.01
N ARG A 33 10.53 -11.51 21.24
CA ARG A 33 9.47 -11.16 22.19
C ARG A 33 8.69 -9.92 21.76
N ALA A 34 9.37 -8.89 21.24
CA ALA A 34 8.71 -7.69 20.74
C ALA A 34 7.83 -8.01 19.51
N PHE A 35 8.33 -8.80 18.56
CA PHE A 35 7.54 -9.26 17.41
C PHE A 35 6.35 -10.11 17.83
N PHE A 36 6.52 -11.05 18.77
CA PHE A 36 5.43 -11.89 19.25
C PHE A 36 4.36 -11.08 20.00
N GLN A 37 4.78 -10.12 20.85
CA GLN A 37 3.87 -9.22 21.53
C GLN A 37 3.12 -8.32 20.55
N ALA A 38 3.82 -7.71 19.59
CA ALA A 38 3.22 -6.88 18.54
C ALA A 38 2.27 -7.70 17.65
N TYR A 39 2.63 -8.93 17.30
CA TYR A 39 1.77 -9.83 16.52
C TYR A 39 0.50 -10.21 17.28
N ARG A 40 0.63 -10.56 18.57
CA ARG A 40 -0.54 -10.80 19.44
C ARG A 40 -1.39 -9.55 19.62
N GLN A 41 -0.77 -8.38 19.76
CA GLN A 41 -1.48 -7.10 19.82
C GLN A 41 -2.19 -6.77 18.51
N ALA A 42 -1.56 -7.03 17.35
CA ALA A 42 -2.19 -6.83 16.05
C ALA A 42 -3.40 -7.75 15.86
N LEU A 43 -3.28 -9.03 16.23
CA LEU A 43 -4.40 -9.98 16.18
C LEU A 43 -5.51 -9.63 17.18
N ALA A 44 -5.14 -9.25 18.40
CA ALA A 44 -6.09 -8.83 19.43
C ALA A 44 -6.80 -7.52 19.06
N ASN A 45 -6.08 -6.56 18.48
CA ASN A 45 -6.65 -5.31 17.99
C ASN A 45 -7.54 -5.58 16.77
N ALA A 46 -7.11 -6.41 15.82
CA ALA A 46 -7.95 -6.81 14.69
C ALA A 46 -9.28 -7.46 15.15
N SER A 47 -9.24 -8.22 16.24
CA SER A 47 -10.41 -8.88 16.80
C SER A 47 -11.25 -7.99 17.74
N LYS A 48 -10.68 -6.92 18.30
CA LYS A 48 -11.34 -6.07 19.33
C LYS A 48 -11.72 -4.66 18.86
N THR A 49 -11.02 -4.07 17.89
CA THR A 49 -11.14 -2.62 17.64
C THR A 49 -11.98 -2.25 16.43
N GLY A 50 -12.77 -3.18 15.87
CA GLY A 50 -13.63 -2.81 14.74
C GLY A 50 -12.84 -2.16 13.60
N VAL A 51 -11.60 -2.59 13.35
CA VAL A 51 -10.77 -2.10 12.23
C VAL A 51 -11.49 -2.23 10.90
N ALA A 52 -12.40 -3.21 10.75
CA ALA A 52 -13.32 -3.26 9.61
C ALA A 52 -14.26 -2.04 9.57
N GLN A 53 -14.80 -1.62 10.71
CA GLN A 53 -15.67 -0.45 10.85
C GLN A 53 -14.90 0.88 10.79
N GLU A 54 -13.68 0.99 11.30
CA GLU A 54 -12.82 2.17 11.10
C GLU A 54 -12.28 2.25 9.67
N ALA A 55 -11.92 1.13 9.03
CA ALA A 55 -11.58 1.09 7.62
C ALA A 55 -12.81 1.41 6.74
N MET A 56 -13.99 0.89 7.10
CA MET A 56 -15.26 1.24 6.47
C MET A 56 -15.59 2.71 6.69
N GLN A 57 -15.49 3.25 7.91
CA GLN A 57 -15.74 4.66 8.20
C GLN A 57 -14.70 5.56 7.54
N ASN A 58 -13.44 5.15 7.43
CA ASN A 58 -12.42 5.87 6.68
C ASN A 58 -12.67 5.78 5.17
N ALA A 59 -13.13 4.64 4.65
CA ALA A 59 -13.56 4.50 3.27
C ALA A 59 -14.80 5.34 2.98
N VAL A 60 -15.77 5.39 3.88
CA VAL A 60 -16.99 6.21 3.82
C VAL A 60 -16.68 7.68 4.01
N ARG A 61 -15.73 8.06 4.86
CA ARG A 61 -15.22 9.45 4.99
C ARG A 61 -14.40 9.87 3.80
N LYS A 62 -13.63 8.95 3.20
CA LYS A 62 -12.92 9.15 1.94
C LYS A 62 -13.89 9.24 0.76
N ALA A 63 -15.01 8.52 0.82
CA ALA A 63 -16.16 8.68 -0.07
C ALA A 63 -16.93 9.98 0.21
N GLY A 64 -16.99 10.47 1.46
CA GLY A 64 -17.51 11.81 1.78
C GLY A 64 -16.60 12.94 1.28
N LYS A 65 -15.34 12.63 0.97
CA LYS A 65 -14.39 13.47 0.22
C LYS A 65 -14.30 13.08 -1.26
N SER A 66 -15.13 12.16 -1.75
CA SER A 66 -15.14 11.79 -3.15
C SER A 66 -15.70 12.94 -3.98
N ILE A 67 -15.11 13.11 -5.16
CA ILE A 67 -15.61 14.05 -6.15
C ILE A 67 -17.04 13.63 -6.52
N THR A 68 -17.97 14.58 -6.49
CA THR A 68 -19.33 14.34 -6.96
C THR A 68 -19.34 14.24 -8.49
N GLU A 69 -20.34 13.56 -9.03
CA GLU A 69 -20.54 13.44 -10.48
C GLU A 69 -20.57 14.83 -11.18
N GLN A 70 -21.16 15.83 -10.53
CA GLN A 70 -21.21 17.21 -11.00
C GLN A 70 -19.84 17.89 -10.95
N GLU A 71 -19.10 17.74 -9.86
CA GLU A 71 -17.73 18.27 -9.74
C GLU A 71 -16.81 17.62 -10.78
N ALA A 72 -16.95 16.32 -11.02
CA ALA A 72 -16.17 15.61 -12.04
C ALA A 72 -16.37 16.21 -13.44
N ARG A 73 -17.63 16.50 -13.80
CA ARG A 73 -17.97 17.16 -15.06
C ARG A 73 -17.38 18.55 -15.17
N GLN A 74 -17.43 19.33 -14.10
CA GLN A 74 -16.84 20.66 -14.05
C GLN A 74 -15.31 20.61 -14.21
N ILE A 75 -14.64 19.68 -13.54
CA ILE A 75 -13.19 19.48 -13.63
C ILE A 75 -12.76 19.13 -15.07
N LEU A 76 -13.50 18.25 -15.74
CA LEU A 76 -13.19 17.85 -17.12
C LEU A 76 -13.77 18.81 -18.18
N GLY A 77 -14.64 19.76 -17.78
CA GLY A 77 -15.32 20.67 -18.70
C GLY A 77 -16.22 19.93 -19.69
N VAL A 78 -17.03 19.00 -19.21
CA VAL A 78 -17.96 18.15 -19.99
C VAL A 78 -19.38 18.25 -19.45
N THR A 79 -20.36 17.84 -20.25
CA THR A 79 -21.79 17.86 -19.89
C THR A 79 -22.33 16.43 -19.73
N GLU A 80 -23.57 16.27 -19.27
CA GLU A 80 -24.23 14.97 -19.19
C GLU A 80 -24.42 14.28 -20.54
N GLN A 81 -24.42 15.04 -21.63
CA GLN A 81 -24.62 14.56 -23.00
C GLN A 81 -23.30 14.19 -23.68
N THR A 82 -22.16 14.47 -23.04
CA THR A 82 -20.84 14.18 -23.61
C THR A 82 -20.62 12.68 -23.66
N SER A 83 -20.15 12.17 -24.81
CA SER A 83 -19.84 10.75 -24.98
C SER A 83 -18.66 10.32 -24.10
N TRP A 84 -18.55 9.02 -23.82
CA TRP A 84 -17.44 8.48 -23.02
C TRP A 84 -16.09 8.73 -23.70
N GLU A 85 -16.07 8.61 -25.03
CA GLU A 85 -14.91 8.84 -25.89
C GLU A 85 -14.42 10.29 -25.79
N GLU A 86 -15.33 11.26 -25.82
CA GLU A 86 -14.99 12.67 -25.63
C GLU A 86 -14.50 12.97 -24.21
N ILE A 87 -15.07 12.32 -23.18
CA ILE A 87 -14.60 12.43 -21.80
C ILE A 87 -13.15 11.95 -21.67
N VAL A 88 -12.82 10.80 -22.26
CA VAL A 88 -11.45 10.25 -22.26
C VAL A 88 -10.49 11.20 -22.99
N GLN A 89 -10.87 11.72 -24.17
CA GLN A 89 -10.03 12.68 -24.89
C GLN A 89 -9.77 13.98 -24.11
N LYS A 90 -10.79 14.48 -23.39
CA LYS A 90 -10.64 15.66 -22.52
C LYS A 90 -9.73 15.36 -21.34
N TYR A 91 -9.89 14.19 -20.73
CA TYR A 91 -9.04 13.71 -19.64
C TYR A 91 -7.58 13.63 -20.08
N ASP A 92 -7.26 12.99 -21.21
CA ASP A 92 -5.88 12.82 -21.68
C ASP A 92 -5.18 14.17 -21.89
N LYS A 93 -5.87 15.10 -22.58
CA LYS A 93 -5.36 16.46 -22.81
C LYS A 93 -5.09 17.20 -21.49
N LEU A 94 -6.03 17.16 -20.56
CA LEU A 94 -5.87 17.82 -19.25
C LEU A 94 -4.76 17.16 -18.44
N PHE A 95 -4.69 15.82 -18.43
CA PHE A 95 -3.71 15.08 -17.65
C PHE A 95 -2.29 15.33 -18.15
N GLU A 96 -2.06 15.29 -19.46
CA GLU A 96 -0.77 15.61 -20.09
C GLU A 96 -0.35 17.06 -19.84
N ASN A 97 -1.26 18.02 -20.01
CA ASN A 97 -0.95 19.43 -19.80
C ASN A 97 -0.59 19.71 -18.33
N ASN A 98 -1.30 19.10 -17.39
CA ASN A 98 -1.00 19.21 -15.96
C ASN A 98 0.31 18.49 -15.58
N ALA A 99 0.66 17.41 -16.28
CA ALA A 99 1.96 16.73 -16.14
C ALA A 99 3.11 17.66 -16.53
N LYS A 100 2.98 18.31 -17.68
CA LYS A 100 3.97 19.27 -18.20
C LYS A 100 4.11 20.49 -17.29
N ALA A 101 3.00 20.95 -16.69
CA ALA A 101 3.00 22.03 -15.71
C ALA A 101 3.54 21.62 -14.32
N GLY A 102 3.70 20.31 -14.06
CA GLY A 102 4.28 19.79 -12.81
C GLY A 102 3.35 19.78 -11.59
N SER A 103 2.04 19.98 -11.75
CA SER A 103 1.10 20.03 -10.63
C SER A 103 0.48 18.67 -10.32
N PHE A 104 1.07 17.96 -9.37
CA PHE A 104 0.57 16.65 -8.90
C PHE A 104 -0.87 16.74 -8.35
N TYR A 105 -1.21 17.86 -7.71
CA TYR A 105 -2.56 18.07 -7.16
C TYR A 105 -3.61 18.14 -8.28
N LEU A 106 -3.34 18.91 -9.34
CA LEU A 106 -4.26 19.05 -10.46
C LEU A 106 -4.38 17.73 -11.24
N GLN A 107 -3.27 17.03 -11.46
CA GLN A 107 -3.31 15.69 -12.04
C GLN A 107 -4.16 14.72 -11.21
N SER A 108 -3.98 14.74 -9.89
CA SER A 108 -4.77 13.90 -8.97
C SER A 108 -6.26 14.23 -9.04
N LYS A 109 -6.63 15.52 -9.15
CA LYS A 109 -8.03 15.95 -9.30
C LYS A 109 -8.64 15.52 -10.63
N VAL A 110 -7.90 15.67 -11.74
CA VAL A 110 -8.33 15.24 -13.09
C VAL A 110 -8.50 13.72 -13.14
N HIS A 111 -7.57 12.97 -12.54
CA HIS A 111 -7.68 11.51 -12.45
C HIS A 111 -8.91 11.06 -11.65
N ARG A 112 -9.14 11.67 -10.48
CA ARG A 112 -10.30 11.34 -9.63
C ARG A 112 -11.63 11.68 -10.31
N ALA A 113 -11.68 12.76 -11.09
CA ALA A 113 -12.85 13.09 -11.90
C ALA A 113 -13.16 12.01 -12.95
N LYS A 114 -12.14 11.49 -13.64
CA LYS A 114 -12.32 10.38 -14.59
C LYS A 114 -12.80 9.11 -13.92
N GLU A 115 -12.23 8.74 -12.77
CA GLU A 115 -12.67 7.56 -11.99
C GLU A 115 -14.15 7.66 -11.59
N CYS A 116 -14.59 8.83 -11.13
CA CYS A 116 -15.99 9.09 -10.78
C CYS A 116 -16.94 8.90 -11.98
N LEU A 117 -16.62 9.48 -13.14
CA LEU A 117 -17.46 9.32 -14.33
C LEU A 117 -17.44 7.90 -14.89
N GLU A 118 -16.34 7.17 -14.73
CA GLU A 118 -16.25 5.77 -15.14
C GLU A 118 -17.19 4.87 -14.32
N GLU A 119 -17.27 5.11 -13.02
CA GLU A 119 -18.19 4.39 -12.13
C GLU A 119 -19.66 4.63 -12.52
N VAL A 120 -20.02 5.88 -12.84
CA VAL A 120 -21.36 6.25 -13.32
C VAL A 120 -21.65 5.57 -14.66
N TYR A 121 -20.70 5.61 -15.60
CA TYR A 121 -20.86 4.98 -16.91
C TYR A 121 -21.05 3.46 -16.78
N ARG A 122 -20.24 2.81 -15.94
CA ARG A 122 -20.32 1.37 -15.68
C ARG A 122 -21.65 0.97 -15.04
N SER A 123 -22.13 1.76 -14.09
CA SER A 123 -23.43 1.56 -13.44
C SER A 123 -24.59 1.66 -14.43
N LYS A 124 -24.50 2.55 -15.42
CA LYS A 124 -25.50 2.65 -16.51
C LYS A 124 -25.42 1.49 -17.50
N SER A 125 -24.24 0.90 -17.69
CA SER A 125 -24.01 -0.20 -18.64
C SER A 125 -24.40 -1.59 -18.10
N THR A 126 -24.62 -1.73 -16.78
CA THR A 126 -25.03 -2.99 -16.16
C THR A 126 -26.55 -2.94 -15.94
N PRO A 127 -27.38 -3.60 -16.76
CA PRO A 127 -28.81 -3.67 -16.50
C PRO A 127 -29.02 -4.52 -15.24
N SER A 128 -29.78 -4.01 -14.27
CA SER A 128 -30.35 -4.83 -13.20
C SER A 128 -31.43 -5.76 -13.75
#